data_AF-A0A6F9AB50-F1
#
_entry.id   AF-A0A6F9AB50-F1
#
_cell.length_a   1.000
_cell.length_b   1.000
_cell.length_c   1.000
_cell.angle_alpha   90.00
_cell.angle_beta   90.00
_cell.angle_gamma   90.00
#
_symmetry.space_group_name_H-M   'P 1'
#
loop_
_entity.id
_entity.type
_entity.pdbx_description
1 polymer ?
#
loop_
_entity_poly.entity_id
_entity_poly.type
_entity_poly.pdbx_seq_one_letter_code
_entity_poly.pdbx_strand_id
1 'polypeptide(L)'
;MAVFESPKPRINYSMLSQYISMPICFVGRVEKVHPTGKSFTLSDGEGKSASVELNEPVNLELYNEALKVIHNFPQHYQFEIATSG
;
A
#
# COMPACT_ATOMS: atom_id res chain seq x y z
N MET A 1 13.08 6.96 -11.60
CA MET A 1 12.52 8.13 -10.89
C MET A 1 11.23 8.70 -11.52
N ALA A 2 10.92 8.46 -12.80
CA ALA A 2 9.82 9.14 -13.51
C ALA A 2 8.37 8.83 -13.05
N VAL A 3 8.08 7.70 -12.40
CA VAL A 3 6.71 7.32 -12.02
C VAL A 3 6.20 8.08 -10.78
N PHE A 4 7.10 8.52 -9.90
CA PHE A 4 6.71 9.23 -8.68
C PHE A 4 6.27 10.67 -8.98
N GLU A 5 6.92 11.32 -9.94
CA GLU A 5 6.68 12.72 -10.31
C GLU A 5 5.52 12.91 -11.31
N SER A 6 5.05 11.84 -11.96
CA SER A 6 3.94 11.93 -12.90
C SER A 6 2.57 11.99 -12.18
N PRO A 7 1.61 12.77 -12.70
CA PRO A 7 0.24 12.74 -12.22
C PRO A 7 -0.36 11.34 -12.45
N LYS A 8 -0.91 10.76 -11.37
CA LYS A 8 -1.48 9.41 -11.36
C LYS A 8 -3.00 9.52 -11.21
N PRO A 9 -3.79 9.29 -12.27
CA PRO A 9 -5.24 9.31 -12.18
C PRO A 9 -5.70 8.25 -11.18
N ARG A 10 -6.66 8.63 -10.32
CA ARG A 10 -7.30 7.70 -9.39
C ARG A 10 -8.43 6.96 -10.11
N ILE A 11 -8.36 5.64 -10.14
CA ILE A 11 -9.30 4.80 -10.91
C ILE A 11 -9.86 3.64 -10.07
N ASN A 12 -10.95 3.03 -10.54
CA ASN A 12 -11.55 1.81 -9.99
C ASN A 12 -11.25 0.59 -10.87
N TYR A 13 -11.77 -0.59 -10.51
CA TYR A 13 -11.51 -1.85 -11.24
C TYR A 13 -11.98 -1.77 -12.69
N SER A 14 -13.16 -1.19 -12.93
CA SER A 14 -13.77 -1.13 -14.27
C SER A 14 -12.92 -0.37 -15.31
N MET A 15 -12.06 0.54 -14.84
CA MET A 15 -11.22 1.38 -15.67
C MET A 15 -9.86 0.76 -15.99
N LEU A 16 -9.47 -0.35 -15.34
CA LEU A 16 -8.12 -0.93 -15.48
C LEU A 16 -7.71 -1.22 -16.94
N SER A 17 -8.64 -1.72 -17.76
CA SER A 17 -8.37 -2.04 -19.16
C SER A 17 -8.06 -0.80 -20.02
N GLN A 18 -8.50 0.38 -19.60
CA GLN A 18 -8.28 1.64 -20.31
C GLN A 18 -6.92 2.27 -19.99
N TYR A 19 -6.28 1.85 -18.88
CA TYR A 19 -5.04 2.44 -18.35
C TYR A 19 -3.86 1.44 -18.35
N ILE A 20 -3.87 0.45 -19.24
CA ILE A 20 -2.80 -0.54 -19.36
C ILE A 20 -1.47 0.18 -19.66
N SER A 21 -0.40 -0.19 -18.95
CA SER A 21 0.94 0.41 -19.08
C SER A 21 1.05 1.89 -18.65
N MET A 22 -0.01 2.46 -18.07
CA MET A 22 -0.01 3.81 -17.53
C MET A 22 0.14 3.80 -16.00
N PRO A 23 0.81 4.79 -15.40
CA PRO A 23 0.86 4.92 -13.95
C PRO A 23 -0.51 5.37 -13.42
N ILE A 24 -1.02 4.69 -12.39
CA ILE A 24 -2.34 4.95 -11.79
C ILE A 24 -2.26 5.03 -10.27
N CYS A 25 -3.33 5.54 -9.65
CA CYS A 25 -3.59 5.39 -8.23
C CYS A 25 -4.84 4.51 -8.03
N PHE A 26 -4.66 3.33 -7.44
CA PHE A 26 -5.77 2.42 -7.14
C PHE A 26 -5.98 2.38 -5.62
N VAL A 27 -7.21 2.63 -5.17
CA VAL A 27 -7.55 2.62 -3.75
C VAL A 27 -8.63 1.58 -3.51
N GLY A 28 -8.39 0.70 -2.55
CA GLY A 28 -9.32 -0.36 -2.20
C GLY A 28 -9.04 -0.94 -0.81
N ARG A 29 -9.93 -1.81 -0.36
CA ARG A 29 -9.78 -2.61 0.84
C ARG A 29 -8.93 -3.84 0.53
N VAL A 30 -7.92 -4.13 1.34
CA VAL A 30 -7.14 -5.38 1.23
C VAL A 30 -8.03 -6.57 1.61
N GLU A 31 -8.12 -7.56 0.73
CA GLU A 31 -8.91 -8.78 0.96
C GLU A 31 -8.04 -9.98 1.28
N LYS A 32 -6.99 -10.18 0.49
CA LYS A 32 -6.12 -11.35 0.61
C LYS A 32 -4.68 -10.96 0.34
N VAL A 33 -3.77 -11.46 1.17
CA VAL A 33 -2.32 -11.30 0.98
C VAL A 33 -1.75 -12.67 0.61
N HIS A 34 -0.92 -12.70 -0.44
CA HIS A 34 -0.26 -13.94 -0.84
C HIS A 34 0.84 -14.31 0.18
N PRO A 35 1.06 -15.59 0.51
CA PRO A 35 2.05 -15.99 1.52
C PRO A 35 3.48 -15.51 1.27
N THR A 36 3.84 -15.27 0.00
CA THR A 36 5.16 -14.73 -0.36
C THR A 36 5.31 -13.25 -0.02
N GLY A 37 4.23 -12.54 0.31
CA GLY A 37 4.22 -11.09 0.53
C GLY A 37 4.41 -10.25 -0.74
N LYS A 38 4.60 -10.87 -1.91
CA LYS A 38 4.84 -10.17 -3.19
C LYS A 38 3.56 -9.78 -3.94
N SER A 39 2.40 -10.25 -3.50
CA SER A 39 1.14 -9.87 -4.11
C SER A 39 0.02 -9.88 -3.09
N PHE A 40 -0.99 -9.06 -3.37
CA PHE A 40 -2.21 -9.00 -2.57
C PHE A 40 -3.38 -8.56 -3.45
N THR A 41 -4.60 -8.81 -2.98
CA THR A 41 -5.83 -8.47 -3.67
C THR A 41 -6.51 -7.32 -2.96
N LEU A 42 -6.91 -6.29 -3.72
CA LEU A 42 -7.68 -5.14 -3.27
C LEU A 42 -9.09 -5.20 -3.85
N SER A 43 -10.14 -4.98 -3.05
CA SER A 43 -11.46 -4.66 -3.57
C SER A 43 -11.73 -3.15 -3.60
N ASP A 44 -12.28 -2.68 -4.71
CA ASP A 44 -12.75 -1.30 -4.83
C ASP A 44 -14.10 -1.09 -4.13
N GLY A 45 -14.64 0.14 -4.22
CA GLY A 45 -15.94 0.51 -3.64
C GLY A 45 -17.15 -0.21 -4.24
N GLU A 46 -16.97 -0.90 -5.37
CA GLU A 46 -18.02 -1.70 -6.02
C GLU A 46 -17.90 -3.20 -5.69
N GLY A 47 -16.95 -3.56 -4.83
CA GLY A 47 -16.69 -4.96 -4.45
C GLY A 47 -15.97 -5.76 -5.53
N LYS A 48 -15.37 -5.11 -6.53
CA LYS A 48 -14.56 -5.79 -7.55
C LYS A 48 -13.11 -5.86 -7.11
N SER A 49 -12.49 -7.02 -7.29
CA SER A 49 -11.17 -7.32 -6.74
C SER A 49 -10.08 -7.26 -7.80
N ALA A 50 -9.05 -6.43 -7.60
CA ALA A 50 -7.84 -6.34 -8.40
C ALA A 50 -6.64 -6.99 -7.67
N SER A 51 -5.81 -7.71 -8.41
CA SER A 51 -4.52 -8.19 -7.89
C SER A 51 -3.44 -7.13 -8.08
N VAL A 52 -2.67 -6.88 -7.03
CA VAL A 52 -1.52 -5.98 -7.01
C VAL A 52 -0.26 -6.80 -6.80
N GLU A 53 0.75 -6.55 -7.62
CA GLU A 53 2.06 -7.18 -7.53
C GLU A 53 3.11 -6.16 -7.06
N LEU A 54 4.03 -6.63 -6.23
CA LEU A 54 5.12 -5.87 -5.65
C LEU A 54 6.46 -6.42 -6.15
N ASN A 55 7.42 -5.53 -6.34
CA ASN A 55 8.78 -5.93 -6.70
C ASN A 55 9.44 -6.74 -5.58
N GLU A 56 9.26 -6.27 -4.34
CA GLU A 56 9.79 -6.90 -3.13
C GLU A 56 8.66 -7.33 -2.18
N PRO A 57 8.84 -8.41 -1.42
CA PRO A 57 7.81 -8.90 -0.53
C PRO A 57 7.60 -7.94 0.64
N VAL A 58 6.35 -7.75 1.07
CA VAL A 58 6.07 -7.12 2.36
C VAL A 58 6.56 -8.05 3.46
N ASN A 59 7.72 -7.72 4.03
CA ASN A 59 8.28 -8.47 5.14
C ASN A 59 7.68 -7.96 6.46
N LEU A 60 6.58 -8.60 6.88
CA LEU A 60 5.88 -8.26 8.12
C LEU A 60 6.75 -8.52 9.36
N GLU A 61 7.64 -9.52 9.32
CA GLU A 61 8.57 -9.80 10.42
C GLU A 61 9.55 -8.63 10.60
N LEU A 62 10.13 -8.14 9.51
CA LEU A 62 11.00 -6.97 9.54
C LEU A 62 10.27 -5.72 10.05
N TYR A 63 9.00 -5.53 9.64
CA TYR A 63 8.18 -4.44 10.15
C TYR A 63 7.93 -4.56 11.66
N ASN A 64 7.64 -5.77 12.15
CA ASN A 64 7.47 -6.02 13.58
C ASN A 64 8.75 -5.77 14.37
N GLU A 65 9.92 -6.16 13.84
CA GLU A 65 11.20 -5.83 14.47
C GLU A 65 11.45 -4.32 14.48
N ALA A 66 11.12 -3.61 13.41
CA ALA A 66 11.21 -2.15 13.38
C ALA A 66 10.28 -1.50 14.42
N LEU A 67 9.04 -2.00 14.58
CA LEU A 67 8.13 -1.53 15.62
C LEU A 67 8.71 -1.73 17.03
N LYS A 68 9.33 -2.89 17.31
CA LYS A 68 10.00 -3.12 18.59
C LYS A 68 11.12 -2.12 18.83
N VAL A 69 11.93 -1.83 17.81
CA VAL A 69 13.00 -0.82 17.90
C VAL A 69 12.40 0.56 18.18
N ILE A 70 11.36 0.97 17.46
CA ILE A 70 10.68 2.26 17.68
C ILE A 70 10.18 2.37 19.12
N HIS A 71 9.53 1.32 19.65
CA HIS A 71 9.04 1.31 21.02
C HIS A 71 10.16 1.26 22.07
N ASN A 72 11.30 0.63 21.78
CA ASN A 72 12.46 0.59 22.68
C ASN A 72 13.25 1.91 22.69
N PHE A 73 13.15 2.71 21.64
CA PHE A 73 13.90 3.95 21.46
C PHE A 73 12.98 5.16 21.15
N PRO A 74 11.98 5.45 21.99
CA PRO A 74 10.98 6.49 21.72
C PRO A 74 11.59 7.90 21.60
N GLN A 75 12.74 8.15 22.22
CA GLN A 75 13.46 9.42 22.12
C GLN A 75 13.98 9.71 20.70
N HIS A 76 14.16 8.68 19.87
CA HIS A 76 14.60 8.82 18.48
C HIS A 76 13.44 8.86 17.49
N TYR A 77 12.23 8.49 17.94
CA TYR A 77 11.04 8.44 17.11
C TYR A 77 9.86 9.03 17.90
N GLN A 78 9.79 10.36 17.94
CA GLN A 78 8.70 11.09 18.60
C GLN A 78 7.43 11.00 17.76
N PHE A 79 6.47 10.17 18.18
CA PHE A 79 5.11 10.27 17.68
C PHE A 79 4.44 11.49 18.31
N GLU A 80 4.26 12.56 17.54
CA GLU A 80 3.32 13.62 17.91
C GLU A 80 1.92 13.06 17.74
N ILE A 81 1.23 12.82 18.87
CA ILE A 81 -0.20 12.58 18.85
C ILE A 81 -0.82 13.93 18.48
N ALA A 82 -1.20 14.10 17.22
CA ALA A 82 -2.06 15.20 16.83
C ALA A 82 -3.37 15.03 17.59
N THR A 83 -3.54 15.75 18.69
CA THR A 83 -4.82 15.91 19.36
C THR A 83 -5.72 16.65 18.38
N SER A 84 -6.55 15.90 17.64
CA SER A 84 -7.70 16.49 16.97
C SER A 84 -8.63 17.00 18.06
N GLY A 85 -8.60 18.31 18.31
CA GLY A 85 -9.61 19.01 19.11
C GLY A 85 -10.95 19.09 18.40
#